data_AF-A0A661ZAJ1-F1
#
_entry.id   AF-A0A661ZAJ1-F1
#
_cell.length_a   1.000
_cell.length_b   1.000
_cell.length_c   1.000
_cell.angle_alpha   90.00
_cell.angle_beta   90.00
_cell.angle_gamma   90.00
#
_symmetry.space_group_name_H-M   'P 1'
#
loop_
_entity.id
_entity.type
_entity.pdbx_description
1 polymer ?
#
loop_
_entity_poly.entity_id
_entity_poly.type
_entity_poly.pdbx_seq_one_letter_code
_entity_poly.pdbx_strand_id
1 'polypeptide(L)'
;MYPRISDFIREIFGIDIPLPIQSYGFFVAAAFLVGVWIMIKEMKRKERQGLLYATDKKVLIGAPASTKDLILSVLIGFIIGYKLIDAVLRYSDFVANPQDFILSSSGNIIGGIIIAGVSGFYTWREKHKNKLETPKWEIKKVYPHDLAGNILVIAGIVGLLGAKIADNLENWDRFSADPIGSLMSFSGLSFLGGLIIGGIAVLWYAKKNNISIVHLADVAAVVLPLSYAIGRIGCQVSGDGCWGVYNEA
;
A
#
# COMPACT_ATOMS: atom_id res chain seq x y z
N MET A 1 2.50 -8.99 25.44
CA MET A 1 1.93 -8.59 24.14
C MET A 1 2.28 -7.14 23.91
N TYR A 2 2.45 -6.73 22.67
CA TYR A 2 2.81 -5.36 22.31
C TYR A 2 1.79 -4.81 21.32
N PRO A 3 0.65 -4.26 21.77
CA PRO A 3 -0.33 -3.64 20.88
C PRO A 3 0.27 -2.53 20.01
N ARG A 4 1.20 -1.75 20.58
CA ARG A 4 1.97 -0.71 19.89
C ARG A 4 3.45 -1.07 19.91
N ILE A 5 4.18 -0.59 18.91
CA ILE A 5 5.64 -0.73 18.86
C ILE A 5 6.30 0.02 20.03
N SER A 6 5.67 1.10 20.53
CA SER A 6 6.11 1.81 21.74
C SER A 6 6.16 0.92 22.97
N ASP A 7 5.20 -0.01 23.11
CA ASP A 7 5.11 -0.90 24.27
C ASP A 7 6.31 -1.85 24.30
N PHE A 8 6.70 -2.37 23.13
CA PHE A 8 7.90 -3.19 22.97
C PHE A 8 9.19 -2.43 23.30
N ILE A 9 9.32 -1.19 22.78
CA ILE A 9 10.50 -0.36 23.03
C ILE A 9 10.64 -0.04 24.52
N ARG A 10 9.53 0.28 25.19
CA ARG A 10 9.52 0.57 26.61
C ARG A 10 9.94 -0.62 27.45
N GLU A 11 9.48 -1.83 27.13
CA GLU A 11 9.81 -3.03 27.90
C GLU A 11 11.27 -3.46 27.70
N ILE A 12 11.79 -3.44 26.47
CA ILE A 12 13.13 -3.95 26.16
C ILE A 12 14.23 -2.93 26.47
N PHE A 13 13.99 -1.65 26.20
CA PHE A 13 15.02 -0.61 26.30
C PHE A 13 14.78 0.36 27.47
N GLY A 14 13.62 0.31 28.14
CA GLY A 14 13.27 1.26 29.19
C GLY A 14 12.97 2.67 28.68
N ILE A 15 12.82 2.84 27.36
CA ILE A 15 12.64 4.14 26.70
C ILE A 15 11.16 4.35 26.39
N ASP A 16 10.56 5.41 26.93
CA ASP A 16 9.15 5.75 26.68
C ASP A 16 9.03 6.73 25.50
N ILE A 17 8.83 6.19 24.29
CA ILE A 17 8.55 6.99 23.09
C ILE A 17 7.11 6.67 22.64
N PRO A 18 6.18 7.63 22.73
CA PRO A 18 4.78 7.42 22.35
C PRO A 18 4.65 7.41 20.83
N LEU A 19 4.89 6.26 20.19
CA LEU A 19 4.76 6.09 18.74
C LEU A 19 3.32 5.68 18.35
N PRO A 20 2.68 6.33 17.37
CA PRO A 20 1.34 6.00 16.88
C PRO A 20 1.34 4.77 15.94
N ILE A 21 2.22 3.80 16.19
CA ILE A 21 2.44 2.64 15.32
C ILE A 21 1.90 1.40 16.01
N GLN A 22 0.76 0.91 15.53
CA GLN A 22 0.23 -0.38 15.95
C GLN A 22 1.11 -1.51 15.43
N SER A 23 1.41 -2.50 16.26
CA SER A 23 2.27 -3.61 15.90
C SER A 23 1.69 -4.44 14.74
N TYR A 24 0.37 -4.67 14.74
CA TYR A 24 -0.29 -5.36 13.63
C TYR A 24 -0.05 -4.65 12.28
N GLY A 25 -0.29 -3.33 12.23
CA GLY A 25 -0.06 -2.52 11.03
C GLY A 25 1.41 -2.53 10.59
N PHE A 26 2.35 -2.52 11.54
CA PHE A 26 3.78 -2.66 11.26
C PHE A 26 4.11 -3.98 10.57
N PHE A 27 3.62 -5.11 11.10
CA PHE A 27 3.85 -6.43 10.49
C PHE A 27 3.15 -6.60 9.15
N VAL A 28 1.96 -6.00 8.96
CA VAL A 28 1.30 -5.94 7.64
C VAL A 28 2.17 -5.19 6.63
N ALA A 29 2.71 -4.02 6.99
CA ALA A 29 3.62 -3.27 6.13
C ALA A 29 4.89 -4.08 5.81
N ALA A 30 5.47 -4.74 6.82
CA ALA A 30 6.61 -5.64 6.62
C ALA A 30 6.29 -6.80 5.67
N ALA A 31 5.09 -7.41 5.79
CA ALA A 31 4.65 -8.49 4.91
C ALA A 31 4.55 -8.05 3.44
N PHE A 32 4.11 -6.82 3.18
CA PHE A 32 4.10 -6.25 1.82
C PHE A 32 5.52 -5.99 1.29
N LEU A 33 6.41 -5.41 2.09
CA LEU A 33 7.79 -5.12 1.68
C LEU A 33 8.58 -6.40 1.39
N VAL A 34 8.51 -7.37 2.31
CA VAL A 34 9.13 -8.68 2.13
C VAL A 34 8.50 -9.40 0.95
N GLY A 35 7.17 -9.37 0.82
CA GLY A 35 6.45 -10.00 -0.29
C GLY A 35 6.91 -9.49 -1.66
N VAL A 36 7.02 -8.17 -1.84
CA VAL A 36 7.55 -7.59 -3.09
C VAL A 36 9.00 -7.95 -3.31
N TRP A 37 9.84 -7.90 -2.28
CA TRP A 37 11.23 -8.26 -2.41
C TRP A 37 11.42 -9.70 -2.87
N ILE A 38 10.66 -10.64 -2.30
CA ILE A 38 10.66 -12.05 -2.72
C ILE A 38 10.08 -12.20 -4.12
N MET A 39 8.99 -11.51 -4.45
CA MET A 39 8.41 -11.51 -5.80
C MET A 39 9.41 -11.05 -6.85
N ILE A 40 10.17 -9.97 -6.60
CA ILE A 40 11.24 -9.49 -7.48
C ILE A 40 12.32 -10.57 -7.65
N LYS A 41 12.75 -11.21 -6.56
CA LYS A 41 13.76 -12.28 -6.62
C LYS A 41 13.28 -13.48 -7.44
N GLU A 42 12.05 -13.93 -7.22
CA GLU A 42 11.46 -15.08 -7.90
C GLU A 42 11.16 -14.79 -9.37
N MET A 43 10.72 -13.57 -9.70
CA MET A 43 10.59 -13.14 -11.10
C MET A 43 11.94 -13.12 -11.81
N LYS A 44 12.99 -12.53 -11.19
CA LYS A 44 14.36 -12.58 -11.72
C LYS A 44 14.87 -14.02 -11.89
N ARG A 45 14.53 -14.92 -10.97
CA ARG A 45 14.88 -16.33 -11.08
C ARG A 45 14.22 -16.96 -12.31
N LYS A 46 12.93 -16.72 -12.53
CA LYS A 46 12.19 -17.22 -13.69
C LYS A 46 12.62 -16.58 -15.02
N GLU A 47 13.02 -15.32 -15.00
CA GLU A 47 13.64 -14.66 -16.16
C GLU A 47 14.96 -15.33 -16.56
N ARG A 48 15.83 -15.66 -15.59
CA ARG A 48 17.07 -16.42 -15.85
C ARG A 48 16.81 -17.84 -16.37
N GLN A 49 15.67 -18.42 -16.03
CA GLN A 49 15.23 -19.73 -16.53
C GLN A 49 14.60 -19.65 -17.93
N GLY A 50 14.44 -18.46 -18.51
CA GLY A 50 13.74 -18.29 -19.79
C GLY A 50 12.23 -18.55 -19.71
N LEU A 51 11.64 -18.44 -18.52
CA LEU A 51 10.18 -18.63 -18.33
C LEU A 51 9.42 -17.30 -18.37
N LEU A 52 10.11 -16.19 -18.10
CA LEU A 52 9.57 -14.84 -18.14
C LEU A 52 10.42 -13.97 -19.06
N TYR A 53 9.76 -13.13 -19.87
CA TYR A 53 10.41 -12.36 -20.93
C TYR A 53 10.15 -10.86 -20.76
N ALA A 54 11.14 -10.05 -21.14
CA ALA A 54 10.96 -8.61 -21.26
C ALA A 54 9.99 -8.30 -22.40
N THR A 55 9.16 -7.28 -22.19
CA THR A 55 8.28 -6.73 -23.23
C THR A 55 8.80 -5.37 -23.66
N ASP A 56 8.82 -5.13 -24.96
CA ASP A 56 9.15 -3.84 -25.54
C ASP A 56 7.98 -2.88 -25.36
N LYS A 57 8.22 -1.77 -24.67
CA LYS A 57 7.24 -0.69 -24.49
C LYS A 57 7.78 0.62 -25.04
N LYS A 58 6.95 1.30 -25.84
CA LYS A 58 7.21 2.66 -26.28
C LYS A 58 7.00 3.60 -25.09
N VAL A 59 8.08 4.20 -24.61
CA VAL A 59 8.04 5.19 -23.53
C VAL A 59 8.45 6.54 -24.12
N LEU A 60 7.69 7.59 -23.80
CA LEU A 60 8.03 8.95 -24.17
C LEU A 60 9.06 9.49 -23.17
N ILE A 61 10.30 9.67 -23.61
CA ILE A 61 11.39 10.18 -22.77
C ILE A 61 11.59 11.66 -23.07
N GLY A 62 11.82 12.45 -22.02
CA GLY A 62 12.16 13.87 -22.12
C GLY A 62 11.00 14.84 -22.29
N ALA A 63 9.75 14.38 -22.10
CA ALA A 63 8.60 15.27 -22.08
C ALA A 63 8.65 16.24 -20.88
N PRO A 64 8.25 17.52 -21.07
CA PRO A 64 8.13 18.46 -19.95
C PRO A 64 7.12 17.98 -18.92
N ALA A 65 7.13 18.58 -17.73
CA ALA A 65 6.11 18.33 -16.72
C ALA A 65 4.72 18.57 -17.31
N SER A 66 3.91 17.51 -17.40
CA SER A 66 2.52 17.64 -17.83
C SER A 66 1.77 18.49 -16.81
N THR A 67 0.83 19.32 -17.26
CA THR A 67 -0.08 20.06 -16.37
C THR A 67 -0.80 19.12 -15.42
N LYS A 68 -1.12 17.90 -15.87
CA LYS A 68 -1.72 16.85 -15.04
C LYS A 68 -0.78 16.37 -13.93
N ASP A 69 0.50 16.15 -14.25
CA ASP A 69 1.51 15.69 -13.29
C ASP A 69 1.71 16.74 -12.18
N LEU A 70 1.76 18.02 -12.56
CA LEU A 70 1.90 19.13 -11.62
C LEU A 70 0.66 19.28 -10.74
N ILE A 71 -0.54 19.28 -11.32
CA ILE A 71 -1.79 19.36 -10.55
C ILE A 71 -1.88 18.20 -9.57
N LEU A 72 -1.60 16.97 -10.01
CA LEU A 72 -1.68 15.79 -9.15
C LEU A 72 -0.65 15.85 -8.02
N SER A 73 0.59 16.27 -8.31
CA SER A 73 1.63 16.44 -7.29
C SER A 73 1.27 17.50 -6.26
N VAL A 74 0.72 18.63 -6.68
CA VAL A 74 0.26 19.71 -5.78
C VAL A 74 -0.90 19.22 -4.92
N LEU A 75 -1.90 18.54 -5.50
CA LEU A 75 -3.06 18.02 -4.76
C LEU A 75 -2.64 16.96 -3.73
N ILE A 76 -1.82 15.99 -4.12
CA ILE A 76 -1.31 14.95 -3.22
C ILE A 76 -0.46 15.60 -2.11
N GLY A 77 0.43 16.52 -2.47
CA GLY A 77 1.25 17.27 -1.52
C GLY A 77 0.39 18.07 -0.53
N PHE A 78 -0.70 18.67 -0.99
CA PHE A 78 -1.65 19.39 -0.13
C PHE A 78 -2.32 18.44 0.86
N ILE A 79 -2.89 17.31 0.40
CA ILE A 79 -3.58 16.35 1.27
C ILE A 79 -2.61 15.79 2.33
N ILE A 80 -1.40 15.42 1.92
CA ILE A 80 -0.37 14.93 2.83
C ILE A 80 0.03 16.01 3.83
N GLY A 81 0.35 17.22 3.38
CA GLY A 81 0.74 18.32 4.27
C GLY A 81 -0.37 18.75 5.22
N TYR A 82 -1.62 18.76 4.73
CA TYR A 82 -2.80 19.10 5.51
C TYR A 82 -2.96 18.19 6.73
N LYS A 83 -2.72 16.89 6.55
CA LYS A 83 -2.81 15.91 7.63
C LYS A 83 -1.53 15.76 8.44
N LEU A 84 -0.37 15.72 7.79
CA LEU A 84 0.90 15.43 8.43
C LEU A 84 1.32 16.56 9.38
N ILE A 85 1.21 17.82 8.95
CA ILE A 85 1.56 18.96 9.81
C ILE A 85 0.60 19.04 10.99
N ASP A 86 -0.68 18.76 10.77
CA ASP A 86 -1.67 18.69 11.84
C ASP A 86 -1.38 17.54 12.84
N ALA A 87 -0.96 16.37 12.35
CA ALA A 87 -0.55 15.24 13.19
C ALA A 87 0.68 15.56 14.05
N VAL A 88 1.61 16.38 13.55
CA VAL A 88 2.79 16.82 14.32
C VAL A 88 2.39 17.84 15.38
N LEU A 89 1.52 18.79 15.04
CA LEU A 89 1.08 19.83 15.99
C LEU A 89 0.16 19.28 17.08
N ARG A 90 -0.71 18.34 16.74
CA ARG A 90 -1.64 17.65 17.65
C ARG A 90 -1.22 16.20 17.86
N TYR A 91 0.06 16.02 18.20
CA TYR A 91 0.68 14.72 18.33
C TYR A 91 0.01 13.84 19.39
N SER A 92 -0.42 14.42 20.51
CA SER A 92 -1.14 13.70 21.56
C SER A 92 -2.43 13.05 21.03
N ASP A 93 -3.22 13.80 20.25
CA ASP A 93 -4.49 13.35 19.70
C ASP A 93 -4.25 12.27 18.64
N PHE A 94 -3.22 12.45 17.82
CA PHE A 94 -2.82 11.48 16.81
C PHE A 94 -2.37 10.15 17.42
N VAL A 95 -1.58 10.17 18.51
CA VAL A 95 -1.13 8.96 19.21
C VAL A 95 -2.27 8.28 19.98
N ALA A 96 -3.25 9.05 20.46
CA ALA A 96 -4.42 8.49 21.12
C ALA A 96 -5.22 7.62 20.15
N ASN A 97 -5.66 8.19 19.02
CA ASN A 97 -6.49 7.51 18.03
C ASN A 97 -6.07 7.83 16.57
N PRO A 98 -5.06 7.13 16.03
CA PRO A 98 -4.54 7.41 14.69
C PRO A 98 -5.59 7.27 13.57
N GLN A 99 -6.49 6.28 13.69
CA GLN A 99 -7.48 5.98 12.64
C GLN A 99 -8.51 7.12 12.50
N ASP A 100 -9.10 7.54 13.61
CA ASP A 100 -10.06 8.65 13.63
C ASP A 100 -9.41 9.98 13.25
N PHE A 101 -8.17 10.20 13.67
CA PHE A 101 -7.41 11.40 13.31
C PHE A 101 -7.17 11.49 11.79
N ILE A 102 -6.84 10.37 11.14
CA ILE A 102 -6.64 10.34 9.68
C ILE A 102 -7.97 10.57 8.94
N LEU A 103 -9.08 10.01 9.43
CA LEU A 103 -10.41 10.16 8.81
C LEU A 103 -11.08 11.52 9.06
N SER A 104 -10.68 12.24 10.09
CA SER A 104 -11.32 13.50 10.44
C SER A 104 -11.22 14.53 9.31
N SER A 105 -12.11 15.51 9.29
CA SER A 105 -11.98 16.65 8.37
C SER A 105 -10.91 17.65 8.83
N SER A 106 -10.39 17.52 10.05
CA SER A 106 -9.44 18.46 10.62
C SER A 106 -8.06 18.35 9.97
N GLY A 107 -7.38 19.48 9.80
CA GLY A 107 -6.04 19.55 9.26
C GLY A 107 -5.47 20.96 9.29
N ASN A 108 -4.23 21.08 8.82
CA ASN A 108 -3.50 22.33 8.79
C ASN A 108 -3.37 22.85 7.35
N ILE A 109 -4.16 23.86 7.01
CA ILE A 109 -4.19 24.45 5.66
C ILE A 109 -2.81 25.01 5.27
N ILE A 110 -2.12 25.69 6.20
CA ILE A 110 -0.81 26.29 5.94
C ILE A 110 0.23 25.19 5.63
N GLY A 111 0.23 24.13 6.42
CA GLY A 111 1.05 22.94 6.20
C GLY A 111 0.76 22.27 4.86
N GLY A 112 -0.53 22.17 4.50
CA GLY A 112 -0.96 21.72 3.19
C GLY A 112 -0.37 22.56 2.05
N ILE A 113 -0.48 23.90 2.13
CA ILE A 113 0.06 24.80 1.10
C ILE A 113 1.58 24.68 0.97
N ILE A 114 2.31 24.61 2.09
CA ILE A 114 3.78 24.50 2.09
C ILE A 114 4.22 23.20 1.41
N ILE A 115 3.67 22.04 1.82
CA ILE A 115 4.05 20.75 1.26
C ILE A 115 3.59 20.63 -0.20
N ALA A 116 2.43 21.20 -0.56
CA ALA A 116 1.98 21.28 -1.94
C ALA A 116 2.95 22.05 -2.84
N GLY A 117 3.45 23.19 -2.37
CA GLY A 117 4.47 23.98 -3.07
C GLY A 117 5.78 23.22 -3.24
N VAL A 118 6.26 22.55 -2.19
CA VAL A 118 7.47 21.71 -2.24
C VAL A 118 7.30 20.55 -3.22
N SER A 119 6.18 19.83 -3.16
CA SER A 119 5.89 18.69 -4.06
C SER A 119 5.80 19.13 -5.52
N GLY A 120 5.06 20.22 -5.79
CA GLY A 120 4.95 20.79 -7.12
C GLY A 120 6.29 21.26 -7.67
N PHE A 121 7.10 21.95 -6.86
CA PHE A 121 8.45 22.38 -7.23
C PHE A 121 9.37 21.20 -7.50
N TYR A 122 9.34 20.16 -6.65
CA TYR A 122 10.14 18.95 -6.82
C TYR A 122 9.81 18.26 -8.15
N THR A 123 8.52 18.01 -8.42
CA THR A 123 8.07 17.40 -9.68
C THR A 123 8.45 18.25 -10.89
N TRP A 124 8.27 19.57 -10.80
CA TRP A 124 8.69 20.50 -11.85
C TRP A 124 10.19 20.41 -12.12
N ARG A 125 11.02 20.45 -11.07
CA ARG A 125 12.48 20.42 -11.15
C ARG A 125 12.98 19.11 -11.74
N GLU A 126 12.44 17.98 -11.30
CA GLU A 126 12.83 16.66 -11.80
C GLU A 126 12.53 16.52 -13.29
N LYS A 127 11.33 16.93 -13.72
CA LYS A 127 10.90 16.90 -15.12
C LYS A 127 11.66 17.91 -15.98
N HIS A 128 12.03 19.08 -15.44
CA HIS A 128 12.87 20.04 -16.13
C HIS A 128 14.31 19.55 -16.29
N LYS A 129 14.88 18.92 -15.26
CA LYS A 129 16.22 18.34 -15.31
C LYS A 129 16.32 17.22 -16.36
N ASN A 130 15.25 16.45 -16.53
CA ASN A 130 15.21 15.33 -17.47
C ASN A 130 14.58 15.70 -18.83
N LYS A 131 14.34 16.99 -19.12
CA LYS A 131 13.73 17.46 -20.36
C LYS A 131 14.72 17.32 -21.52
N LEU A 132 14.28 16.72 -22.63
CA LEU A 132 15.02 16.72 -23.89
C LEU A 132 14.48 17.84 -24.80
N GLU A 133 15.32 18.38 -25.68
CA GLU A 133 14.92 19.42 -26.64
C GLU A 133 13.77 18.96 -27.55
N THR A 134 13.77 17.66 -27.89
CA THR A 134 12.65 16.98 -28.55
C THR A 134 12.32 15.71 -27.79
N PRO A 135 11.09 15.55 -27.28
CA PRO A 135 10.65 14.28 -26.68
C PRO A 135 10.76 13.16 -27.72
N LYS A 136 11.42 12.06 -27.37
CA LYS A 136 11.60 10.91 -28.26
C LYS A 136 10.87 9.70 -27.72
N TRP A 137 10.21 8.98 -28.62
CA TRP A 137 9.65 7.66 -28.33
C TRP A 137 10.79 6.65 -28.39
N GLU A 138 11.16 6.12 -27.24
CA GLU A 138 12.18 5.08 -27.14
C GLU A 138 11.52 3.74 -26.77
N ILE A 139 11.99 2.67 -27.41
CA ILE A 139 11.58 1.32 -27.08
C ILE A 139 12.39 0.89 -25.86
N LYS A 140 11.75 0.91 -24.69
CA LYS A 140 12.36 0.42 -23.46
C LYS A 140 11.93 -1.02 -23.22
N LYS A 141 12.89 -1.90 -23.00
CA LYS A 141 12.65 -3.25 -22.49
C LYS A 141 12.19 -3.14 -21.03
N VAL A 142 10.98 -3.62 -20.76
CA VAL A 142 10.41 -3.67 -19.42
C VAL A 142 10.34 -5.12 -18.99
N TYR A 143 11.03 -5.46 -17.89
CA TYR A 143 11.04 -6.80 -17.36
C TYR A 143 9.86 -7.02 -16.38
N PRO A 144 9.34 -8.24 -16.25
CA PRO A 144 8.31 -8.56 -15.26
C PRO A 144 8.68 -8.15 -13.83
N HIS A 145 9.95 -8.30 -13.42
CA HIS A 145 10.39 -7.86 -12.09
C HIS A 145 10.29 -6.34 -11.87
N ASP A 146 10.38 -5.51 -12.92
CA ASP A 146 10.19 -4.06 -12.82
C ASP A 146 8.73 -3.70 -12.49
N LEU A 147 7.80 -4.58 -12.83
CA LEU A 147 6.36 -4.41 -12.62
C LEU A 147 5.89 -4.92 -11.26
N ALA A 148 6.77 -5.54 -10.47
CA ALA A 148 6.45 -6.10 -9.17
C ALA A 148 5.85 -5.06 -8.20
N GLY A 149 6.40 -3.84 -8.16
CA GLY A 149 5.86 -2.75 -7.35
C GLY A 149 4.45 -2.33 -7.79
N ASN A 150 4.20 -2.28 -9.10
CA ASN A 150 2.87 -1.97 -9.63
C ASN A 150 1.85 -3.06 -9.29
N ILE A 151 2.27 -4.33 -9.36
CA ILE A 151 1.44 -5.46 -8.95
C ILE A 151 1.06 -5.34 -7.47
N LEU A 152 2.01 -4.97 -6.60
CA LEU A 152 1.74 -4.73 -5.19
C LEU A 152 0.69 -3.65 -4.99
N VAL A 153 0.87 -2.48 -5.63
CA VAL A 153 -0.04 -1.34 -5.49
C VAL A 153 -1.44 -1.70 -5.98
N ILE A 154 -1.55 -2.40 -7.11
CA ILE A 154 -2.84 -2.86 -7.63
C ILE A 154 -3.48 -3.86 -6.67
N ALA A 155 -2.72 -4.84 -6.19
CA ALA A 155 -3.21 -5.83 -5.23
C ALA A 155 -3.68 -5.18 -3.92
N GLY A 156 -2.92 -4.22 -3.39
CA GLY A 156 -3.26 -3.50 -2.16
C GLY A 156 -4.50 -2.63 -2.30
N ILE A 157 -4.59 -1.80 -3.35
CA ILE A 157 -5.73 -0.90 -3.55
C ILE A 157 -6.98 -1.68 -3.93
N VAL A 158 -6.90 -2.52 -4.97
CA VAL A 158 -8.07 -3.25 -5.48
C VAL A 158 -8.49 -4.36 -4.54
N GLY A 159 -7.54 -4.99 -3.83
CA GLY A 159 -7.83 -5.95 -2.77
C GLY A 159 -8.52 -5.29 -1.58
N LEU A 160 -8.08 -4.12 -1.11
CA LEU A 160 -8.75 -3.41 -0.03
C LEU A 160 -10.18 -3.00 -0.41
N LEU A 161 -10.35 -2.46 -1.63
CA LEU A 161 -11.68 -2.13 -2.16
C LEU A 161 -12.56 -3.38 -2.26
N GLY A 162 -12.01 -4.48 -2.76
CA GLY A 162 -12.74 -5.75 -2.88
C GLY A 162 -13.17 -6.33 -1.54
N ALA A 163 -12.28 -6.26 -0.53
CA ALA A 163 -12.57 -6.69 0.83
C ALA A 163 -13.72 -5.88 1.43
N LYS A 164 -13.73 -4.57 1.19
CA LYS A 164 -14.78 -3.68 1.69
C LYS A 164 -16.12 -3.90 0.97
N ILE A 165 -16.10 -4.08 -0.34
CA ILE A 165 -17.33 -4.36 -1.12
C ILE A 165 -17.94 -5.68 -0.66
N ALA A 166 -17.13 -6.74 -0.54
CA ALA A 166 -17.63 -8.04 -0.11
C ALA A 166 -18.15 -8.03 1.33
N ASP A 167 -17.49 -7.34 2.26
CA ASP A 167 -17.98 -7.18 3.64
C ASP A 167 -19.38 -6.55 3.70
N ASN A 168 -19.62 -5.52 2.90
CA ASN A 168 -20.93 -4.87 2.82
C ASN A 168 -22.00 -5.74 2.15
N LEU A 169 -21.60 -6.61 1.22
CA LEU A 169 -22.51 -7.58 0.59
C LEU A 169 -22.85 -8.74 1.54
N GLU A 170 -21.87 -9.21 2.30
CA GLU A 170 -22.06 -10.25 3.33
C GLU A 170 -22.94 -9.74 4.47
N ASN A 171 -22.79 -8.46 4.84
CA ASN A 171 -23.55 -7.82 5.91
C ASN A 171 -24.59 -6.82 5.37
N TRP A 172 -25.42 -7.28 4.41
CA TRP A 172 -26.37 -6.42 3.71
C TRP A 172 -27.35 -5.68 4.63
N ASP A 173 -27.81 -6.34 5.70
CA ASP A 173 -28.73 -5.73 6.66
C ASP A 173 -28.10 -4.50 7.34
N ARG A 174 -26.82 -4.61 7.75
CA ARG A 174 -26.05 -3.50 8.33
C ARG A 174 -25.79 -2.41 7.30
N PHE A 175 -25.43 -2.79 6.07
CA PHE A 175 -25.17 -1.84 5.00
C PHE A 175 -26.42 -1.05 4.59
N SER A 176 -27.58 -1.70 4.51
CA SER A 176 -28.85 -1.05 4.14
C SER A 176 -29.34 -0.05 5.20
N ALA A 177 -28.99 -0.27 6.47
CA ALA A 177 -29.34 0.62 7.58
C ALA A 177 -28.46 1.89 7.63
N ASP A 178 -27.16 1.80 7.34
CA ASP A 178 -26.26 2.94 7.24
C ASP A 178 -25.19 2.74 6.13
N PRO A 179 -25.52 3.11 4.88
CA PRO A 179 -24.62 2.90 3.75
C PRO A 179 -23.34 3.73 3.82
N ILE A 180 -23.43 4.98 4.30
CA ILE A 180 -22.31 5.92 4.32
C ILE A 180 -21.34 5.54 5.44
N GLY A 181 -21.85 5.28 6.65
CA GLY A 181 -21.01 4.85 7.77
C GLY A 181 -20.37 3.48 7.53
N SER A 182 -21.11 2.55 6.92
CA SER A 182 -20.56 1.23 6.59
C SER A 182 -19.43 1.31 5.57
N LEU A 183 -19.53 2.16 4.54
CA LEU A 183 -18.45 2.37 3.55
C LEU A 183 -17.25 3.13 4.11
N MET A 184 -17.47 4.15 4.95
CA MET A 184 -16.38 4.98 5.50
C MET A 184 -15.69 4.35 6.71
N SER A 185 -16.27 3.32 7.32
CA SER A 185 -15.65 2.64 8.46
C SER A 185 -14.41 1.83 8.06
N PHE A 186 -13.33 1.93 8.85
CA PHE A 186 -12.13 1.08 8.70
C PHE A 186 -12.34 -0.36 9.22
N SER A 187 -13.45 -0.62 9.91
CA SER A 187 -13.87 -1.95 10.34
C SER A 187 -14.64 -2.69 9.25
N GLY A 188 -14.57 -4.02 9.25
CA GLY A 188 -15.32 -4.86 8.29
C GLY A 188 -14.58 -4.96 6.95
N LEU A 189 -13.72 -5.97 6.85
CA LEU A 189 -12.94 -6.29 5.66
C LEU A 189 -13.03 -7.81 5.43
N SER A 190 -13.73 -8.22 4.38
CA SER A 190 -13.83 -9.63 4.02
C SER A 190 -12.55 -10.08 3.33
N PHE A 191 -11.85 -11.04 3.93
CA PHE A 191 -10.61 -11.61 3.37
C PHE A 191 -10.84 -12.19 1.96
N LEU A 192 -11.95 -12.92 1.77
CA LEU A 192 -12.27 -13.55 0.49
C LEU A 192 -12.55 -12.51 -0.60
N GLY A 193 -13.26 -11.43 -0.26
CA GLY A 193 -13.49 -10.31 -1.18
C GLY A 193 -12.19 -9.70 -1.68
N GLY A 194 -11.25 -9.45 -0.75
CA GLY A 194 -9.95 -8.89 -1.12
C GLY A 194 -9.10 -9.85 -1.95
N LEU A 195 -9.11 -11.14 -1.61
CA LEU A 195 -8.36 -12.17 -2.35
C LEU A 195 -8.88 -12.34 -3.78
N ILE A 196 -10.19 -12.43 -3.97
CA ILE A 196 -10.80 -12.68 -5.28
C ILE A 196 -10.67 -11.46 -6.18
N ILE A 197 -11.14 -10.29 -5.73
CA ILE A 197 -11.17 -9.08 -6.55
C ILE A 197 -9.74 -8.57 -6.79
N GLY A 198 -8.89 -8.59 -5.75
CA GLY A 198 -7.47 -8.26 -5.89
C GLY A 198 -6.73 -9.23 -6.81
N GLY A 199 -6.99 -10.54 -6.67
CA GLY A 199 -6.42 -11.58 -7.53
C GLY A 199 -6.79 -11.39 -9.00
N ILE A 200 -8.07 -11.14 -9.30
CA ILE A 200 -8.56 -10.86 -10.67
C ILE A 200 -7.85 -9.64 -11.25
N ALA A 201 -7.71 -8.56 -10.47
CA ALA A 201 -7.03 -7.34 -10.92
C ALA A 201 -5.54 -7.58 -11.24
N VAL A 202 -4.84 -8.35 -10.41
CA VAL A 202 -3.44 -8.75 -10.64
C VAL A 202 -3.32 -9.63 -11.89
N LEU A 203 -4.20 -10.61 -12.07
CA LEU A 203 -4.20 -11.48 -13.25
C LEU A 203 -4.48 -10.69 -14.54
N TRP A 204 -5.43 -9.76 -14.49
CA TRP A 204 -5.72 -8.86 -15.61
C TRP A 204 -4.53 -7.97 -15.94
N TYR A 205 -3.89 -7.38 -14.91
CA TYR A 205 -2.69 -6.56 -15.10
C TYR A 205 -1.53 -7.39 -15.66
N ALA A 206 -1.31 -8.61 -15.17
CA ALA A 206 -0.29 -9.51 -15.68
C ALA A 206 -0.50 -9.84 -17.16
N LYS A 207 -1.73 -10.18 -17.55
CA LYS A 207 -2.10 -10.44 -18.95
C LYS A 207 -1.89 -9.21 -19.83
N LYS A 208 -2.27 -8.01 -19.36
CA LYS A 208 -2.05 -6.73 -20.07
C LYS A 208 -0.56 -6.43 -20.30
N ASN A 209 0.32 -6.98 -19.47
CA ASN A 209 1.77 -6.79 -19.55
C ASN A 209 2.53 -8.02 -20.10
N ASN A 210 1.83 -8.96 -20.74
CA ASN A 210 2.40 -10.19 -21.30
C ASN A 210 3.20 -11.05 -20.29
N ILE A 211 2.83 -10.99 -19.01
CA ILE A 211 3.40 -11.87 -17.99
C ILE A 211 2.62 -13.19 -18.02
N SER A 212 3.33 -14.32 -18.15
CA SER A 212 2.71 -15.64 -18.08
C SER A 212 2.02 -15.86 -16.74
N ILE A 213 0.71 -16.12 -16.76
CA ILE A 213 -0.12 -16.31 -15.56
C ILE A 213 0.35 -17.53 -14.76
N VAL A 214 0.71 -18.62 -15.42
CA VAL A 214 1.20 -19.84 -14.76
C VAL A 214 2.46 -19.54 -13.96
N HIS A 215 3.40 -18.84 -14.57
CA HIS A 215 4.65 -18.48 -13.91
C HIS A 215 4.47 -17.41 -12.84
N LEU A 216 3.49 -16.52 -12.98
CA LEU A 216 3.11 -15.60 -11.91
C LEU A 216 2.48 -16.35 -10.73
N ALA A 217 1.63 -17.35 -10.97
CA ALA A 217 1.06 -18.19 -9.94
C ALA A 217 2.13 -18.98 -9.18
N ASP A 218 3.14 -19.52 -9.88
CA ASP A 218 4.30 -20.16 -9.25
C ASP A 218 5.06 -19.19 -8.32
N VAL A 219 5.23 -17.92 -8.73
CA VAL A 219 5.84 -16.89 -7.87
C VAL A 219 4.96 -16.62 -6.65
N ALA A 220 3.66 -16.46 -6.87
CA ALA A 220 2.68 -16.22 -5.81
C ALA A 220 2.63 -17.38 -4.79
N ALA A 221 2.84 -18.63 -5.23
CA ALA A 221 2.89 -19.79 -4.36
C ALA A 221 4.01 -19.73 -3.31
N VAL A 222 5.07 -18.96 -3.57
CA VAL A 222 6.14 -18.70 -2.59
C VAL A 222 5.85 -17.44 -1.77
N VAL A 223 5.39 -16.38 -2.44
CA VAL A 223 5.20 -15.05 -1.83
C VAL A 223 4.05 -15.06 -0.82
N LEU A 224 2.88 -15.62 -1.18
CA LEU A 224 1.67 -15.54 -0.36
C LEU A 224 1.82 -16.24 1.00
N PRO A 225 2.33 -17.49 1.10
CA PRO A 225 2.51 -18.14 2.40
C PRO A 225 3.48 -17.38 3.30
N LEU A 226 4.55 -16.80 2.74
CA LEU A 226 5.53 -16.02 3.51
C LEU A 226 4.94 -14.72 4.03
N SER A 227 4.21 -13.98 3.20
CA SER A 227 3.49 -12.78 3.64
C SER A 227 2.43 -13.13 4.70
N TYR A 228 1.72 -14.24 4.56
CA TYR A 228 0.75 -14.70 5.54
C TYR A 228 1.40 -15.09 6.88
N ALA A 229 2.56 -15.76 6.85
CA ALA A 229 3.31 -16.09 8.05
C ALA A 229 3.74 -14.83 8.82
N ILE A 230 4.21 -13.79 8.12
CA ILE A 230 4.54 -12.49 8.74
C ILE A 230 3.28 -11.84 9.33
N GLY A 231 2.14 -11.90 8.63
CA GLY A 231 0.86 -11.42 9.15
C GLY A 231 0.45 -12.13 10.44
N ARG A 232 0.63 -13.46 10.52
CA ARG A 232 0.36 -14.26 11.72
C ARG A 232 1.28 -13.91 12.89
N ILE A 233 2.55 -13.59 12.64
CA ILE A 233 3.45 -13.03 13.66
C ILE A 233 2.89 -11.68 14.15
N GLY A 234 2.36 -10.86 13.24
CA GLY A 234 1.67 -9.61 13.58
C GLY A 234 0.52 -9.81 14.56
N CYS A 235 -0.36 -10.78 14.29
CA CYS A 235 -1.48 -11.14 15.17
C CYS A 235 -1.00 -11.56 16.58
N GLN A 236 0.03 -12.41 16.62
CA GLN A 236 0.63 -12.87 17.86
C GLN A 236 1.21 -11.70 18.69
N VAL A 237 1.94 -10.79 18.05
CA VAL A 237 2.59 -9.67 18.74
C VAL A 237 1.57 -8.63 19.21
N SER A 238 0.59 -8.30 18.36
CA SER A 238 -0.42 -7.27 18.66
C SER A 238 -1.39 -7.68 19.76
N GLY A 239 -1.60 -8.98 19.95
CA GLY A 239 -2.57 -9.47 20.91
C GLY A 239 -4.00 -9.54 20.40
N ASP A 240 -4.20 -9.57 19.07
CA ASP A 240 -5.51 -9.36 18.43
C ASP A 240 -6.55 -10.49 18.60
N GLY A 241 -6.22 -11.55 19.34
CA GLY A 241 -7.18 -12.59 19.71
C GLY A 241 -7.07 -13.88 18.90
N CYS A 242 -6.13 -13.99 17.96
CA CYS A 242 -5.95 -15.19 17.13
C CYS A 242 -5.26 -16.39 17.84
N TRP A 243 -5.67 -16.72 19.07
CA TRP A 243 -5.00 -17.69 19.96
C TRP A 243 -5.50 -19.13 19.84
N GLY A 244 -6.51 -19.36 19.01
CA GLY A 244 -7.22 -20.63 18.92
C GLY A 244 -8.38 -20.71 19.92
N VAL A 245 -8.88 -21.93 20.13
CA VAL A 245 -9.98 -22.18 21.06
C VAL A 245 -9.41 -22.30 22.46
N TYR A 246 -10.08 -21.71 23.44
CA TYR A 246 -9.72 -21.85 24.85
C TYR A 246 -9.69 -23.33 25.23
N ASN A 247 -8.58 -23.76 25.84
CA ASN A 247 -8.39 -25.13 26.31
C ASN A 247 -8.32 -25.11 27.83
N GLU A 248 -9.30 -25.74 28.48
CA GLU A 248 -9.44 -25.82 29.95
C GLU A 248 -8.66 -26.97 30.59
N ALA A 249 -7.93 -27.75 29.78
CA ALA A 249 -7.21 -28.95 30.20
C ALA A 249 -6.04 -28.69 31.16
#